data_AF-A0A932QB17-F1
#
_entry.id   AF-A0A932QB17-F1
#
_cell.length_a   1.000
_cell.length_b   1.000
_cell.length_c   1.000
_cell.angle_alpha   90.00
_cell.angle_beta   90.00
_cell.angle_gamma   90.00
#
_symmetry.space_group_name_H-M   'P 1'
#
loop_
_entity.id
_entity.type
_entity.pdbx_description
1 polymer ?
#
loop_
_entity_poly.entity_id
_entity_poly.type
_entity_poly.pdbx_seq_one_letter_code
_entity_poly.pdbx_strand_id
1 'polypeptide(L)'
;MLPTILFLATTCAFNAAPTIIEQSESALYESWTLANGTGLLAAGRPAGETYTAFLAWVRAGVDPEQTALLERQRKIYAQAGMPEEVKKFDLILKHQAGRIHPSHCLEQLLFNEHLVRQKSVAAQTEFAALILTRGTDLKIYFTSGFQMSPPTLSRFDDVLTADLATGWSLTSLLHNHIFFFGNAPGDIAGTTIPSNPDVETFLNYARRFQLKEAWITNGIDSITMTAREFELFRLTGSGFLPE
;
A
#
# COMPACT_ATOMS: atom_id res chain seq x y z
N MET A 1 -6.58 40.63 -15.35
CA MET A 1 -7.09 39.26 -15.59
C MET A 1 -5.90 38.33 -15.54
N LEU A 2 -5.81 37.47 -14.53
CA LEU A 2 -4.81 36.39 -14.48
C LEU A 2 -5.33 35.23 -15.34
N PRO A 3 -4.49 34.58 -16.16
CA PRO A 3 -4.91 33.45 -16.95
C PRO A 3 -5.21 32.28 -16.01
N THR A 4 -6.45 31.78 -16.07
CA THR A 4 -6.83 30.51 -15.47
C THR A 4 -6.06 29.42 -16.22
N ILE A 5 -4.99 28.90 -15.60
CA ILE A 5 -4.33 27.70 -16.07
C ILE A 5 -5.32 26.55 -15.84
N LEU A 6 -5.97 26.10 -16.92
CA LEU A 6 -6.70 24.85 -16.91
C LEU A 6 -5.67 23.73 -16.70
N PHE A 7 -5.59 23.20 -15.48
CA PHE A 7 -4.97 21.89 -15.29
C PHE A 7 -5.87 20.88 -16.00
N LEU A 8 -5.39 20.35 -17.13
CA LEU A 8 -5.95 19.14 -17.70
C LEU A 8 -5.89 18.08 -16.61
N ALA A 9 -7.06 17.64 -16.13
CA ALA A 9 -7.12 16.52 -15.19
C ALA A 9 -6.44 15.33 -15.87
N THR A 10 -5.27 14.94 -15.37
CA THR A 10 -4.60 13.72 -15.80
C THR A 10 -5.55 12.57 -15.51
N THR A 11 -5.98 11.89 -16.57
CA THR A 11 -6.81 10.69 -16.46
C THR A 11 -6.07 9.69 -15.59
N CYS A 12 -6.69 9.26 -14.49
CA CYS A 12 -6.09 8.29 -13.60
C CYS A 12 -6.19 6.89 -14.23
N ALA A 13 -5.21 6.56 -15.06
CA ALA A 13 -5.11 5.31 -15.80
C ALA A 13 -3.65 5.01 -16.14
N PHE A 14 -3.29 3.73 -16.23
CA PHE A 14 -2.04 3.34 -16.87
C PHE A 14 -2.11 3.65 -18.37
N ASN A 15 -1.05 4.26 -18.90
CA ASN A 15 -0.92 4.54 -20.33
C ASN A 15 -0.19 3.41 -21.10
N ALA A 16 0.12 2.30 -20.42
CA ALA A 16 0.77 1.13 -20.98
C ALA A 16 0.28 -0.13 -20.26
N ALA A 17 0.26 -1.26 -20.98
CA ALA A 17 0.02 -2.56 -20.37
C ALA A 17 1.23 -3.02 -19.54
N PRO A 18 1.03 -3.84 -18.49
CA PRO A 18 2.14 -4.46 -17.77
C PRO A 18 2.92 -5.42 -18.66
N THR A 19 4.19 -5.61 -18.33
CA THR A 19 4.97 -6.77 -18.73
C THR A 19 4.88 -7.82 -17.64
N ILE A 20 4.40 -9.01 -17.97
CA ILE A 20 4.41 -10.17 -17.06
C ILE A 20 5.85 -10.65 -16.92
N ILE A 21 6.36 -10.66 -15.69
CA ILE A 21 7.66 -11.22 -15.33
C ILE A 21 7.50 -12.71 -15.03
N GLU A 22 6.50 -13.06 -14.20
CA GLU A 22 6.19 -14.42 -13.80
C GLU A 22 4.70 -14.54 -13.46
N GLN A 23 4.10 -15.67 -13.80
CA GLN A 23 2.73 -15.99 -13.41
C GLN A 23 2.63 -17.46 -13.01
N SER A 24 2.02 -17.70 -11.84
CA SER A 24 1.67 -19.02 -11.36
C SER A 24 0.21 -19.06 -10.91
N GLU A 25 -0.22 -20.23 -10.44
CA GLU A 25 -1.54 -20.37 -9.80
C GLU A 25 -1.65 -19.56 -8.50
N SER A 26 -0.53 -19.33 -7.80
CA SER A 26 -0.52 -18.69 -6.48
C SER A 26 -0.23 -17.19 -6.52
N ALA A 27 0.46 -16.71 -7.55
CA ALA A 27 0.92 -15.33 -7.62
C ALA A 27 1.09 -14.82 -9.06
N LEU A 28 1.12 -13.50 -9.19
CA LEU A 28 1.46 -12.77 -10.41
C LEU A 28 2.56 -11.77 -10.07
N TYR A 29 3.53 -11.64 -10.97
CA TYR A 29 4.61 -10.68 -10.89
C TYR A 29 4.68 -9.93 -12.21
N GLU A 30 4.48 -8.62 -12.15
CA GLU A 30 4.38 -7.74 -13.31
C GLU A 30 5.25 -6.51 -13.13
N SER A 31 5.49 -5.83 -14.25
CA SER A 31 6.12 -4.51 -14.22
C SER A 31 5.50 -3.54 -15.21
N TRP A 32 5.56 -2.27 -14.87
CA TRP A 32 5.30 -1.16 -15.77
C TRP A 32 6.56 -0.28 -15.87
N THR A 33 6.81 0.26 -17.06
CA THR A 33 7.74 1.38 -17.25
C THR A 33 6.99 2.48 -17.99
N LEU A 34 6.80 3.61 -17.31
CA LEU A 34 5.91 4.69 -17.72
C LEU A 34 6.72 5.96 -17.93
N ALA A 35 6.87 6.38 -19.18
CA ALA A 35 7.48 7.67 -19.51
C ALA A 35 6.60 8.80 -18.97
N ASN A 36 7.19 9.79 -18.29
CA ASN A 36 6.47 10.86 -17.60
C ASN A 36 5.37 10.38 -16.63
N GLY A 37 5.56 9.20 -16.02
CA GLY A 37 4.55 8.55 -15.19
C GLY A 37 4.29 9.23 -13.83
N THR A 38 5.18 10.11 -13.36
CA THR A 38 5.10 10.72 -12.01
C THR A 38 3.81 11.50 -11.75
N GLY A 39 3.07 11.89 -12.79
CA GLY A 39 1.71 12.44 -12.64
C GLY A 39 0.72 11.50 -11.94
N LEU A 40 0.96 10.18 -11.95
CA LEU A 40 0.16 9.20 -11.22
C LEU A 40 0.35 9.28 -9.69
N LEU A 41 1.37 10.01 -9.22
CA LEU A 41 1.55 10.29 -7.78
C LEU A 41 0.65 11.43 -7.28
N ALA A 42 -0.10 12.08 -8.17
CA ALA A 42 -1.09 13.08 -7.80
C ALA A 42 -2.42 12.42 -7.38
N ALA A 43 -3.30 13.22 -6.78
CA ALA A 43 -4.67 12.83 -6.52
C ALA A 43 -5.40 12.47 -7.83
N GLY A 44 -6.16 11.37 -7.80
CA GLY A 44 -6.93 10.90 -8.93
C GLY A 44 -7.67 9.63 -8.55
N ARG A 45 -8.60 9.20 -9.40
CA ARG A 45 -9.39 7.99 -9.16
C ARG A 45 -9.50 7.14 -10.43
N PRO A 46 -9.20 5.82 -10.37
CA PRO A 46 -9.39 4.94 -11.49
C PRO A 46 -10.83 4.97 -11.99
N ALA A 47 -10.98 4.99 -13.32
CA ALA A 47 -12.26 4.67 -13.93
C ALA A 47 -12.49 3.15 -13.85
N GLY A 48 -13.72 2.72 -13.59
CA GLY A 48 -14.08 1.30 -13.63
C GLY A 48 -15.15 0.89 -12.62
N GLU A 49 -15.86 -0.17 -12.98
CA GLU A 49 -16.92 -0.74 -12.16
C GLU A 49 -16.35 -1.44 -10.90
N THR A 50 -15.22 -2.14 -11.01
CA THR A 50 -14.61 -2.89 -9.90
C THR A 50 -14.25 -1.98 -8.71
N TYR A 51 -13.45 -0.93 -8.94
CA TYR A 51 -13.10 0.01 -7.89
C TYR A 51 -14.32 0.77 -7.33
N THR A 52 -15.29 1.09 -8.18
CA THR A 52 -16.55 1.72 -7.74
C THR A 52 -17.38 0.79 -6.86
N ALA A 53 -17.47 -0.50 -7.21
CA ALA A 53 -18.13 -1.53 -6.42
C ALA A 53 -17.42 -1.74 -5.08
N PHE A 54 -16.09 -1.70 -5.05
CA PHE A 54 -15.31 -1.75 -3.81
C PHE A 54 -15.65 -0.60 -2.86
N LEU A 55 -15.65 0.64 -3.36
CA LEU A 55 -16.00 1.80 -2.54
C LEU A 55 -17.43 1.74 -1.99
N ALA A 56 -18.38 1.25 -2.81
CA ALA A 56 -19.75 1.03 -2.36
C ALA A 56 -19.83 -0.06 -1.29
N TRP A 57 -19.10 -1.17 -1.47
CA TRP A 57 -19.04 -2.27 -0.52
C TRP A 57 -18.47 -1.84 0.84
N VAL A 58 -17.36 -1.08 0.85
CA VAL A 58 -16.78 -0.57 2.11
C VAL A 58 -17.76 0.35 2.82
N ARG A 59 -18.34 1.33 2.11
CA ARG A 59 -19.27 2.31 2.69
C ARG A 59 -20.59 1.70 3.19
N ALA A 60 -20.97 0.54 2.66
CA ALA A 60 -22.12 -0.21 3.17
C ALA A 60 -21.80 -0.90 4.51
N GLY A 61 -20.53 -1.21 4.77
CA GLY A 61 -20.08 -1.88 5.99
C GLY A 61 -19.60 -0.93 7.10
N VAL A 62 -18.93 0.18 6.74
CA VAL A 62 -18.32 1.12 7.70
C VAL A 62 -18.11 2.51 7.10
N ASP A 63 -17.99 3.53 7.96
CA ASP A 63 -17.36 4.80 7.59
C ASP A 63 -15.85 4.57 7.34
N PRO A 64 -15.34 4.78 6.11
CA PRO A 64 -13.96 4.48 5.78
C PRO A 64 -12.96 5.52 6.31
N GLU A 65 -13.40 6.55 7.05
CA GLU A 65 -12.48 7.55 7.60
C GLU A 65 -11.40 6.91 8.47
N GLN A 66 -10.16 7.13 8.07
CA GLN A 66 -9.04 6.33 8.54
C GLN A 66 -8.68 6.57 10.02
N THR A 67 -8.86 7.79 10.53
CA THR A 67 -8.62 8.11 11.94
C THR A 67 -9.58 7.31 12.83
N ALA A 68 -10.87 7.27 12.48
CA ALA A 68 -11.89 6.49 13.18
C ALA A 68 -11.62 4.99 13.12
N LEU A 69 -11.17 4.47 11.97
CA LEU A 69 -10.77 3.06 11.83
C LEU A 69 -9.59 2.72 12.75
N LEU A 70 -8.56 3.58 12.80
CA LEU A 70 -7.41 3.41 13.70
C LEU A 70 -7.80 3.48 15.17
N GLU A 71 -8.63 4.44 15.58
CA GLU A 71 -9.13 4.56 16.96
C GLU A 71 -9.91 3.31 17.39
N ARG A 72 -10.75 2.81 16.49
CA ARG A 72 -11.53 1.58 16.69
C ARG A 72 -10.62 0.37 16.89
N GLN A 73 -9.69 0.13 15.99
CA GLN A 73 -8.81 -1.04 16.07
C GLN A 73 -7.86 -0.94 17.27
N ARG A 74 -7.33 0.26 17.55
CA ARG A 74 -6.55 0.53 18.76
C ARG A 74 -7.28 0.12 20.03
N LYS A 75 -8.58 0.42 20.15
CA LYS A 75 -9.40 0.02 21.30
C LYS A 75 -9.51 -1.49 21.42
N ILE A 76 -9.68 -2.21 20.31
CA ILE A 76 -9.72 -3.68 20.28
C ILE A 76 -8.39 -4.25 20.80
N TYR A 77 -7.27 -3.77 20.30
CA TYR A 77 -5.93 -4.23 20.71
C TYR A 77 -5.62 -3.88 22.18
N ALA A 78 -6.08 -2.73 22.66
CA ALA A 78 -5.97 -2.38 24.08
C ALA A 78 -6.78 -3.33 24.97
N GLN A 79 -8.00 -3.68 24.57
CA GLN A 79 -8.84 -4.65 25.29
C GLN A 79 -8.28 -6.07 25.24
N ALA A 80 -7.57 -6.42 24.17
CA ALA A 80 -6.85 -7.69 24.03
C ALA A 80 -5.53 -7.74 24.82
N GLY A 81 -5.14 -6.66 25.52
CA GLY A 81 -3.90 -6.62 26.29
C GLY A 81 -2.63 -6.57 25.45
N MET A 82 -2.67 -5.89 24.30
CA MET A 82 -1.55 -5.75 23.36
C MET A 82 -0.95 -4.32 23.40
N PRO A 83 -0.30 -3.91 24.50
CA PRO A 83 0.15 -2.52 24.69
C PRO A 83 1.20 -2.08 23.68
N GLU A 84 2.04 -3.00 23.19
CA GLU A 84 3.06 -2.70 22.19
C GLU A 84 2.43 -2.33 20.85
N GLU A 85 1.41 -3.07 20.39
CA GLU A 85 0.66 -2.72 19.18
C GLU A 85 -0.06 -1.37 19.35
N VAL A 86 -0.69 -1.13 20.52
CA VAL A 86 -1.34 0.16 20.83
C VAL A 86 -0.40 1.36 20.66
N LYS A 87 0.91 1.21 20.96
CA LYS A 87 1.88 2.29 20.74
C LYS A 87 2.01 2.67 19.28
N LYS A 88 1.94 1.73 18.34
CA LYS A 88 1.98 2.03 16.91
C LYS A 88 0.79 2.90 16.49
N PHE A 89 -0.40 2.58 16.98
CA PHE A 89 -1.59 3.40 16.72
C PHE A 89 -1.42 4.81 17.31
N ASP A 90 -0.87 4.91 18.52
CA ASP A 90 -0.59 6.20 19.17
C ASP A 90 0.39 7.07 18.37
N LEU A 91 1.40 6.47 17.72
CA LEU A 91 2.34 7.21 16.88
C LEU A 91 1.61 7.93 15.73
N ILE A 92 0.68 7.22 15.07
CA ILE A 92 -0.07 7.77 13.93
C ILE A 92 -1.12 8.78 14.41
N LEU A 93 -1.96 8.39 15.38
CA LEU A 93 -3.06 9.22 15.88
C LEU A 93 -2.59 10.51 16.54
N LYS A 94 -1.37 10.54 17.09
CA LYS A 94 -0.75 11.74 17.68
C LYS A 94 0.16 12.48 16.68
N HIS A 95 0.18 12.08 15.42
CA HIS A 95 1.00 12.66 14.35
C HIS A 95 2.51 12.68 14.67
N GLN A 96 3.00 11.65 15.35
CA GLN A 96 4.41 11.49 15.72
C GLN A 96 5.21 10.74 14.65
N ALA A 97 4.56 9.82 13.94
CA ALA A 97 5.16 9.11 12.83
C ALA A 97 4.09 8.68 11.82
N GLY A 98 4.46 8.73 10.54
CA GLY A 98 3.58 8.40 9.43
C GLY A 98 2.50 9.46 9.19
N ARG A 99 2.12 9.62 7.92
CA ARG A 99 1.14 10.61 7.48
C ARG A 99 0.01 9.93 6.72
N ILE A 100 -1.21 10.04 7.27
CA ILE A 100 -2.43 9.61 6.58
C ILE A 100 -2.79 10.61 5.48
N HIS A 101 -3.20 10.11 4.32
CA HIS A 101 -3.74 10.90 3.23
C HIS A 101 -4.69 10.04 2.38
N PRO A 102 -5.58 10.66 1.57
CA PRO A 102 -6.29 9.94 0.54
C PRO A 102 -5.30 9.25 -0.41
N SER A 103 -5.57 8.01 -0.80
CA SER A 103 -4.72 7.27 -1.75
C SER A 103 -4.56 8.09 -3.04
N HIS A 104 -3.34 8.18 -3.56
CA HIS A 104 -3.08 8.81 -4.86
C HIS A 104 -3.54 7.92 -6.00
N CYS A 105 -3.51 8.46 -7.22
CA CYS A 105 -3.94 7.74 -8.41
C CYS A 105 -3.20 6.40 -8.60
N LEU A 106 -1.88 6.37 -8.44
CA LEU A 106 -1.08 5.15 -8.58
C LEU A 106 -1.49 4.06 -7.59
N GLU A 107 -1.70 4.43 -6.33
CA GLU A 107 -2.10 3.50 -5.27
C GLU A 107 -3.46 2.87 -5.58
N GLN A 108 -4.43 3.69 -5.99
CA GLN A 108 -5.75 3.22 -6.37
C GLN A 108 -5.74 2.38 -7.66
N LEU A 109 -4.87 2.70 -8.64
CA LEU A 109 -4.72 1.91 -9.86
C LEU A 109 -4.19 0.51 -9.55
N LEU A 110 -3.11 0.40 -8.78
CA LEU A 110 -2.53 -0.89 -8.39
C LEU A 110 -3.51 -1.70 -7.51
N PHE A 111 -4.25 -1.03 -6.62
CA PHE A 111 -5.31 -1.66 -5.86
C PHE A 111 -6.44 -2.17 -6.75
N ASN A 112 -6.84 -1.42 -7.78
CA ASN A 112 -7.85 -1.88 -8.73
C ASN A 112 -7.35 -3.07 -9.56
N GLU A 113 -6.09 -3.09 -10.01
CA GLU A 113 -5.50 -4.26 -10.68
C GLU A 113 -5.57 -5.50 -9.79
N HIS A 114 -5.26 -5.35 -8.50
CA HIS A 114 -5.41 -6.43 -7.52
C HIS A 114 -6.87 -6.91 -7.44
N LEU A 115 -7.84 -6.02 -7.25
CA LEU A 115 -9.26 -6.38 -7.16
C LEU A 115 -9.78 -7.10 -8.41
N VAL A 116 -9.40 -6.63 -9.60
CA VAL A 116 -9.77 -7.25 -10.87
C VAL A 116 -9.28 -8.69 -10.93
N ARG A 117 -8.04 -8.95 -10.48
CA ARG A 117 -7.48 -10.30 -10.40
C ARG A 117 -8.26 -11.20 -9.44
N GLN A 118 -8.67 -10.69 -8.28
CA GLN A 118 -9.42 -11.46 -7.29
C GLN A 118 -10.85 -11.78 -7.72
N LYS A 119 -11.41 -11.01 -8.67
CA LYS A 119 -12.82 -11.10 -9.11
C LYS A 119 -13.82 -10.91 -7.96
N SER A 120 -13.38 -10.34 -6.84
CA SER A 120 -14.20 -10.10 -5.66
C SER A 120 -13.64 -8.93 -4.86
N VAL A 121 -14.52 -8.01 -4.48
CA VAL A 121 -14.19 -6.88 -3.58
C VAL A 121 -14.08 -7.30 -2.11
N ALA A 122 -14.58 -8.50 -1.79
CA ALA A 122 -14.52 -9.08 -0.45
C ALA A 122 -13.35 -10.07 -0.27
N ALA A 123 -12.49 -10.22 -1.30
CA ALA A 123 -11.30 -11.04 -1.20
C ALA A 123 -10.34 -10.44 -0.16
N GLN A 124 -9.98 -11.24 0.84
CA GLN A 124 -9.04 -10.85 1.89
C GLN A 124 -7.63 -11.16 1.43
N THR A 125 -7.16 -10.44 0.43
CA THR A 125 -5.85 -10.70 -0.19
C THR A 125 -5.04 -9.44 -0.29
N GLU A 126 -3.72 -9.64 -0.37
CA GLU A 126 -2.79 -8.53 -0.39
C GLU A 126 -1.92 -8.55 -1.67
N PHE A 127 -1.52 -7.37 -2.09
CA PHE A 127 -0.55 -7.09 -3.13
C PHE A 127 0.59 -6.27 -2.53
N ALA A 128 1.74 -6.31 -3.19
CA ALA A 128 2.83 -5.39 -2.91
C ALA A 128 3.41 -4.83 -4.20
N ALA A 129 4.03 -3.66 -4.13
CA ALA A 129 4.67 -3.00 -5.24
C ALA A 129 5.95 -2.27 -4.82
N LEU A 130 6.94 -2.27 -5.70
CA LEU A 130 8.13 -1.45 -5.62
C LEU A 130 8.03 -0.35 -6.67
N ILE A 131 8.09 0.91 -6.25
CA ILE A 131 7.95 2.08 -7.10
C ILE A 131 9.30 2.75 -7.21
N LEU A 132 9.77 2.88 -8.45
CA LEU A 132 11.03 3.51 -8.81
C LEU A 132 10.78 4.76 -9.64
N THR A 133 11.64 5.76 -9.46
CA THR A 133 11.64 6.99 -10.26
C THR A 133 12.97 7.21 -10.95
N ARG A 134 12.93 7.80 -12.15
CA ARG A 134 14.11 8.37 -12.82
C ARG A 134 13.68 9.65 -13.55
N GLY A 135 13.97 10.81 -12.95
CA GLY A 135 13.37 12.07 -13.42
C GLY A 135 11.85 12.04 -13.28
N THR A 136 11.13 12.24 -14.38
CA THR A 136 9.66 12.17 -14.43
C THR A 136 9.11 10.78 -14.73
N ASP A 137 9.97 9.81 -15.06
CA ASP A 137 9.58 8.45 -15.39
C ASP A 137 9.31 7.62 -14.13
N LEU A 138 8.35 6.68 -14.24
CA LEU A 138 8.07 5.67 -13.23
C LEU A 138 8.41 4.27 -13.74
N LYS A 139 8.93 3.44 -12.85
CA LYS A 139 8.96 2.00 -13.02
C LYS A 139 8.32 1.36 -11.80
N ILE A 140 7.45 0.39 -12.03
CA ILE A 140 6.69 -0.27 -10.97
C ILE A 140 6.94 -1.76 -11.13
N TYR A 141 7.31 -2.44 -10.05
CA TYR A 141 7.17 -3.89 -9.93
C TYR A 141 5.99 -4.16 -9.03
N PHE A 142 5.12 -5.09 -9.41
CA PHE A 142 3.89 -5.38 -8.70
C PHE A 142 3.72 -6.87 -8.56
N THR A 143 3.28 -7.30 -7.38
CA THR A 143 2.90 -8.68 -7.15
C THR A 143 1.58 -8.78 -6.42
N SER A 144 0.77 -9.74 -6.83
CA SER A 144 -0.53 -10.02 -6.24
C SER A 144 -0.72 -11.53 -6.09
N GLY A 145 -1.12 -11.94 -4.88
CA GLY A 145 -1.43 -13.33 -4.55
C GLY A 145 -2.90 -13.57 -4.28
N PHE A 146 -3.22 -14.76 -3.79
CA PHE A 146 -4.55 -15.16 -3.30
C PHE A 146 -4.56 -15.42 -1.78
N GLN A 147 -3.59 -14.86 -1.05
CA GLN A 147 -3.40 -15.05 0.39
C GLN A 147 -3.53 -13.71 1.13
N MET A 148 -3.79 -13.76 2.45
CA MET A 148 -3.84 -12.60 3.38
C MET A 148 -2.45 -12.00 3.69
N SER A 149 -1.46 -12.25 2.84
CA SER A 149 -0.16 -11.61 2.85
C SER A 149 0.32 -11.47 1.40
N PRO A 150 1.08 -10.42 1.07
CA PRO A 150 1.55 -10.24 -0.30
C PRO A 150 2.55 -11.34 -0.64
N PRO A 151 2.63 -11.78 -1.91
CA PRO A 151 3.73 -12.62 -2.36
C PRO A 151 5.09 -11.95 -2.11
N THR A 152 6.14 -12.77 -2.01
CA THR A 152 7.48 -12.25 -1.67
C THR A 152 8.03 -11.29 -2.72
N LEU A 153 8.42 -10.10 -2.28
CA LEU A 153 9.07 -9.08 -3.11
C LEU A 153 10.48 -9.47 -3.55
N SER A 154 11.11 -10.46 -2.90
CA SER A 154 12.48 -10.89 -3.22
C SER A 154 12.63 -11.41 -4.66
N ARG A 155 11.52 -11.77 -5.32
CA ARG A 155 11.49 -12.12 -6.75
C ARG A 155 11.92 -10.95 -7.65
N PHE A 156 11.84 -9.72 -7.17
CA PHE A 156 12.26 -8.53 -7.89
C PHE A 156 13.71 -8.11 -7.61
N ASP A 157 14.42 -8.75 -6.66
CA ASP A 157 15.71 -8.23 -6.18
C ASP A 157 16.77 -8.11 -7.30
N ASP A 158 16.84 -9.08 -8.21
CA ASP A 158 17.80 -9.08 -9.32
C ASP A 158 17.48 -7.97 -10.35
N VAL A 159 16.22 -7.85 -10.75
CA VAL A 159 15.77 -6.81 -11.71
C VAL A 159 15.84 -5.42 -11.09
N LEU A 160 15.50 -5.30 -9.81
CA LEU A 160 15.64 -4.07 -9.03
C LEU A 160 17.11 -3.62 -9.00
N THR A 161 18.03 -4.53 -8.70
CA THR A 161 19.48 -4.23 -8.67
C THR A 161 19.97 -3.73 -10.02
N ALA A 162 19.54 -4.37 -11.11
CA ALA A 162 19.88 -3.94 -12.46
C ALA A 162 19.34 -2.54 -12.78
N ASP A 163 18.09 -2.25 -12.40
CA ASP A 163 17.49 -0.94 -12.66
C ASP A 163 18.12 0.17 -11.82
N LEU A 164 18.44 -0.08 -10.55
CA LEU A 164 19.19 0.86 -9.71
C LEU A 164 20.55 1.22 -10.33
N ALA A 165 21.25 0.25 -10.92
CA ALA A 165 22.52 0.48 -11.63
C ALA A 165 22.38 1.35 -12.89
N THR A 166 21.17 1.50 -13.44
CA THR A 166 20.88 2.37 -14.61
C THR A 166 20.25 3.72 -14.23
N GLY A 167 20.37 4.11 -12.96
CA GLY A 167 19.98 5.42 -12.45
C GLY A 167 18.54 5.54 -11.99
N TRP A 168 17.80 4.42 -11.88
CA TRP A 168 16.54 4.42 -11.15
C TRP A 168 16.80 4.55 -9.64
N SER A 169 15.84 5.14 -8.92
CA SER A 169 15.84 5.17 -7.46
C SER A 169 14.59 4.49 -6.93
N LEU A 170 14.73 3.53 -6.01
CA LEU A 170 13.60 2.98 -5.27
C LEU A 170 13.04 4.04 -4.32
N THR A 171 11.89 4.62 -4.67
CA THR A 171 11.26 5.67 -3.85
C THR A 171 10.34 5.09 -2.82
N SER A 172 9.52 4.11 -3.20
CA SER A 172 8.43 3.65 -2.34
C SER A 172 8.25 2.14 -2.45
N LEU A 173 7.88 1.54 -1.33
CA LEU A 173 7.35 0.18 -1.25
C LEU A 173 5.90 0.34 -0.79
N LEU A 174 4.96 -0.16 -1.58
CA LEU A 174 3.52 -0.08 -1.30
C LEU A 174 2.98 -1.48 -1.07
N HIS A 175 2.13 -1.69 -0.08
CA HIS A 175 1.23 -2.84 -0.02
C HIS A 175 -0.15 -2.42 0.50
N ASN A 176 -1.12 -3.32 0.46
CA ASN A 176 -2.47 -3.02 0.96
C ASN A 176 -2.84 -3.80 2.23
N HIS A 177 -3.68 -3.17 3.04
CA HIS A 177 -4.46 -3.80 4.10
C HIS A 177 -5.94 -3.72 3.75
N ILE A 178 -6.57 -4.86 3.51
CA ILE A 178 -7.96 -4.92 3.05
C ILE A 178 -8.95 -4.97 4.22
N PHE A 179 -10.19 -4.53 3.98
CA PHE A 179 -11.29 -4.68 4.94
C PHE A 179 -11.70 -6.15 5.06
N PHE A 180 -11.99 -6.59 6.29
CA PHE A 180 -12.48 -7.93 6.60
C PHE A 180 -13.67 -7.86 7.58
N PHE A 181 -14.87 -7.60 7.05
CA PHE A 181 -16.09 -7.44 7.87
C PHE A 181 -16.54 -8.69 8.65
N GLY A 182 -16.01 -9.87 8.32
CA GLY A 182 -16.33 -11.13 9.01
C GLY A 182 -15.36 -11.50 10.14
N ASN A 183 -14.35 -10.69 10.43
CA ASN A 183 -13.30 -11.05 11.36
C ASN A 183 -13.72 -10.95 12.83
N ALA A 184 -13.31 -11.92 13.66
CA ALA A 184 -13.53 -11.91 15.11
C ALA A 184 -12.34 -11.23 15.81
N PRO A 185 -12.51 -10.51 16.94
CA PRO A 185 -13.74 -10.23 17.69
C PRO A 185 -14.49 -8.98 17.17
N GLY A 186 -14.60 -8.81 15.86
CA GLY A 186 -15.12 -7.61 15.21
C GLY A 186 -14.01 -6.68 14.72
N ASP A 187 -12.76 -7.11 14.63
CA ASP A 187 -11.71 -6.29 14.01
C ASP A 187 -11.86 -6.30 12.48
N ILE A 188 -12.54 -5.30 11.92
CA ILE A 188 -12.84 -5.23 10.48
C ILE A 188 -11.62 -4.95 9.59
N ALA A 189 -10.40 -4.92 10.16
CA ALA A 189 -9.16 -4.60 9.45
C ALA A 189 -9.28 -3.27 8.68
N GLY A 190 -8.68 -3.16 7.49
CA GLY A 190 -8.75 -1.96 6.64
C GLY A 190 -8.03 -0.73 7.19
N THR A 191 -7.32 -0.84 8.31
CA THR A 191 -6.42 0.21 8.79
C THR A 191 -5.07 0.11 8.07
N THR A 192 -4.36 1.22 7.99
CA THR A 192 -3.05 1.33 7.34
C THR A 192 -1.92 1.28 8.37
N ILE A 193 -2.20 0.75 9.56
CA ILE A 193 -1.19 0.53 10.60
C ILE A 193 -0.21 -0.55 10.13
N PRO A 194 1.12 -0.36 10.18
CA PRO A 194 2.05 -1.43 9.81
C PRO A 194 2.09 -2.56 10.84
N SER A 195 2.07 -3.79 10.36
CA SER A 195 2.42 -4.98 11.14
C SER A 195 3.94 -5.07 11.36
N ASN A 196 4.39 -5.96 12.25
CA ASN A 196 5.84 -6.20 12.42
C ASN A 196 6.52 -6.73 11.15
N PRO A 197 5.94 -7.73 10.43
CA PRO A 197 6.48 -8.15 9.14
C PRO A 197 6.65 -7.01 8.12
N ASP A 198 5.72 -6.05 8.10
CA ASP A 198 5.82 -4.88 7.23
C ASP A 198 7.05 -4.04 7.58
N VAL A 199 7.20 -3.70 8.86
CA VAL A 199 8.32 -2.89 9.36
C VAL A 199 9.66 -3.56 9.06
N GLU A 200 9.77 -4.87 9.29
CA GLU A 200 11.01 -5.62 8.99
C GLU A 200 11.31 -5.64 7.49
N THR A 201 10.29 -5.73 6.64
CA THR A 201 10.44 -5.63 5.18
C THR A 201 10.92 -4.23 4.79
N PHE A 202 10.32 -3.17 5.34
CA PHE A 202 10.72 -1.79 5.04
C PHE A 202 12.17 -1.52 5.48
N LEU A 203 12.56 -1.98 6.67
CA LEU A 203 13.92 -1.88 7.18
C LEU A 203 14.91 -2.68 6.32
N ASN A 204 14.52 -3.86 5.82
CA ASN A 204 15.34 -4.66 4.91
C ASN A 204 15.59 -3.92 3.58
N TYR A 205 14.53 -3.39 2.96
CA TYR A 205 14.63 -2.66 1.69
C TYR A 205 15.34 -1.31 1.85
N ALA A 206 15.19 -0.64 2.99
CA ALA A 206 15.96 0.57 3.30
C ALA A 206 17.47 0.28 3.35
N ARG A 207 17.87 -0.81 4.02
CA ARG A 207 19.29 -1.20 4.13
C ARG A 207 19.89 -1.67 2.80
N ARG A 208 19.13 -2.46 2.02
CA ARG A 208 19.65 -3.11 0.80
C ARG A 208 19.55 -2.22 -0.43
N PHE A 209 18.48 -1.45 -0.54
CA PHE A 209 18.09 -0.75 -1.77
C PHE A 209 17.82 0.74 -1.56
N GLN A 210 18.14 1.28 -0.38
CA GLN A 210 17.97 2.71 -0.05
C GLN A 210 16.52 3.19 -0.23
N LEU A 211 15.55 2.33 0.09
CA LEU A 211 14.12 2.68 0.14
C LEU A 211 13.92 3.99 0.91
N LYS A 212 13.17 4.93 0.32
CA LYS A 212 12.93 6.24 0.92
C LYS A 212 11.68 6.26 1.79
N GLU A 213 10.61 5.63 1.32
CA GLU A 213 9.31 5.62 1.98
C GLU A 213 8.62 4.26 1.85
N ALA A 214 7.72 3.96 2.78
CA ALA A 214 6.83 2.81 2.72
C ALA A 214 5.38 3.29 2.85
N TRP A 215 4.50 2.71 2.04
CA TRP A 215 3.10 3.08 1.94
C TRP A 215 2.25 1.86 2.26
N ILE A 216 1.19 2.07 3.05
CA ILE A 216 0.15 1.06 3.25
C ILE A 216 -1.17 1.71 2.85
N THR A 217 -1.88 1.09 1.92
CA THR A 217 -3.18 1.57 1.44
C THR A 217 -4.29 0.62 1.84
N ASN A 218 -5.48 1.12 2.13
CA ASN A 218 -6.69 0.30 2.18
C ASN A 218 -7.53 0.41 0.90
N GLY A 219 -6.95 1.02 -0.14
CA GLY A 219 -7.63 1.34 -1.40
C GLY A 219 -8.42 2.65 -1.37
N ILE A 220 -8.58 3.31 -0.21
CA ILE A 220 -9.28 4.60 -0.06
C ILE A 220 -8.30 5.64 0.49
N ASP A 221 -7.74 5.34 1.65
CA ASP A 221 -6.72 6.11 2.34
C ASP A 221 -5.44 5.31 2.43
N SER A 222 -4.35 6.03 2.62
CA SER A 222 -3.03 5.46 2.79
C SER A 222 -2.30 6.14 3.94
N ILE A 223 -1.34 5.44 4.51
CA ILE A 223 -0.26 6.06 5.27
C ILE A 223 1.01 6.06 4.44
N THR A 224 1.77 7.15 4.53
CA THR A 224 3.16 7.21 4.09
C THR A 224 4.07 7.29 5.31
N MET A 225 5.11 6.48 5.35
CA MET A 225 6.17 6.50 6.36
C MET A 225 7.52 6.67 5.66
N THR A 226 8.34 7.57 6.14
CA THR A 226 9.72 7.75 5.67
C THR A 226 10.65 6.71 6.29
N ALA A 227 11.78 6.43 5.65
CA ALA A 227 12.76 5.47 6.16
C ALA A 227 13.32 5.80 7.56
N ARG A 228 13.25 7.08 7.98
CA ARG A 228 13.63 7.51 9.33
C ARG A 228 12.62 7.11 10.40
N GLU A 229 11.38 6.85 10.01
CA GLU A 229 10.27 6.51 10.91
C GLU A 229 10.10 5.01 11.09
N PHE A 230 10.66 4.16 10.20
CA PHE A 230 10.44 2.71 10.24
C PHE A 230 10.74 2.08 11.60
N GLU A 231 11.85 2.47 12.24
CA GLU A 231 12.23 1.92 13.54
C GLU A 231 11.25 2.29 14.66
N LEU A 232 10.51 3.40 14.53
CA LEU A 232 9.51 3.81 15.52
C LEU A 232 8.34 2.82 15.59
N PHE A 233 8.03 2.17 14.46
CA PHE A 233 6.98 1.17 14.38
C PHE A 233 7.44 -0.24 14.76
N ARG A 234 8.74 -0.45 15.00
CA ARG A 234 9.26 -1.77 15.35
C ARG A 234 8.94 -2.11 16.80
N LEU A 235 8.32 -3.26 17.05
CA LEU A 235 8.11 -3.71 18.43
C LEU A 235 9.39 -4.26 19.04
N THR A 236 9.75 -3.75 20.22
CA THR A 236 10.86 -4.24 21.03
C THR A 236 10.35 -5.32 21.98
N GLY A 237 10.12 -6.52 21.46
CA GLY A 237 9.67 -7.66 22.27
C GLY A 237 8.98 -8.69 21.39
N SER A 238 9.64 -9.82 21.14
CA SER A 238 9.07 -10.96 20.44
C SER A 238 7.97 -11.61 21.29
N GLY A 239 6.78 -11.05 21.23
CA GLY A 239 5.54 -11.72 21.59
C GLY A 239 4.80 -12.07 20.31
N PHE A 240 5.36 -12.95 19.48
CA PHE A 240 4.53 -13.70 18.53
C PHE A 240 3.52 -14.45 19.39
N LEU A 241 2.24 -14.04 19.34
CA LEU A 241 1.19 -15.00 19.62
C LEU A 241 1.24 -16.00 18.46
N PRO A 242 1.49 -17.30 18.72
CA PRO A 242 1.35 -18.30 17.68
C PRO A 242 -0.10 -18.28 17.19
N GLU A 243 -0.25 -18.47 15.87
CA GLU A 243 -1.53 -18.73 15.20
C GLU A 243 -2.33 -19.86 15.87
#